data_AF-A0A9W9HXZ5-F1
#
_entry.id   AF-A0A9W9HXZ5-F1
#
_cell.length_a   1.000
_cell.length_b   1.000
_cell.length_c   1.000
_cell.angle_alpha   90.00
_cell.angle_beta   90.00
_cell.angle_gamma   90.00
#
_symmetry.space_group_name_H-M   'P 1'
#
loop_
_entity.id
_entity.type
_entity.pdbx_description
1 polymer ?
#
loop_
_entity_poly.entity_id
_entity_poly.type
_entity_poly.pdbx_seq_one_letter_code
_entity_poly.pdbx_strand_id
1 'polypeptide(L)'
;MRHTSCHLPNGLSFTVTPVFGGVTFKSNDALSHSSNSTFPPGWTIIIHSEKVLKNPPAEERGRTGSEDGHPSSSGSDDNITRFTTPTLNRDCLYISYIVNPPSSDFKPVASLTRQIAMMLWATLWWYFHEPEPDLHLETVASSATPHDGRPKGEWLLNIKREGIFQGRNLLQKLERMGLIASQDSSVGLQPMETRDSSSWSNMFVSRRSFWQLDPRLFLFTLTPRGSLPSPSLTPFQSRHASPARDTLSSPGTLSPAEALFHTANVGTFTSAGPFTSASHLPTYYPPAPTQYTFTNGVRHPVRPKPPHQGEVFYVRHVPSVTQYLSFRVPFLPMTKPGAGQGGSTGSRPSTPNRAVSSSVLSIEQHLSENVSSDLDTLHRWMNDPRVEAMWQVSGERDVQEKFLLGNLTSRHSFPAIGCWDGKPFGYFEIYWVKEDPLGRLVDHVDNYDRGIHVLVGEQEFRGPHRVAIWLSALVHYCFLSDMRTETVYLEPRVDNAKFIKYLQEAGFYKEGEVSFPHKQSAVMKIKRDSWEAPAL
;
A
#
# COMPACT_ATOMS: atom_id res chain seq x y z
N MET A 1 31.40 -9.18 -5.99
CA MET A 1 30.48 -10.33 -5.98
C MET A 1 31.29 -11.54 -5.54
N ARG A 2 30.89 -12.18 -4.45
CA ARG A 2 31.59 -13.36 -3.92
C ARG A 2 30.87 -14.66 -4.21
N HIS A 3 29.53 -14.67 -4.24
CA HIS A 3 28.76 -15.89 -4.47
C HIS A 3 28.34 -16.04 -5.93
N THR A 4 28.82 -17.10 -6.59
CA THR A 4 28.46 -17.48 -7.97
C THR A 4 27.35 -18.52 -8.03
N SER A 5 26.85 -18.98 -6.88
CA SER A 5 25.70 -19.86 -6.75
C SER A 5 24.67 -19.29 -5.78
N CYS A 6 23.40 -19.57 -6.04
CA CYS A 6 22.27 -19.23 -5.18
C CYS A 6 21.49 -20.53 -4.90
N HIS A 7 21.51 -20.97 -3.64
CA HIS A 7 20.80 -22.16 -3.17
C HIS A 7 19.55 -21.73 -2.41
N LEU A 8 18.38 -22.05 -2.93
CA LEU A 8 17.11 -21.67 -2.32
C LEU A 8 16.64 -22.71 -1.29
N PRO A 9 15.85 -22.30 -0.27
CA PRO A 9 15.29 -23.20 0.74
C PRO A 9 14.44 -24.36 0.21
N ASN A 10 13.85 -24.22 -0.98
CA ASN A 10 13.04 -25.26 -1.62
C ASN A 10 13.90 -26.30 -2.41
N GLY A 11 15.23 -26.24 -2.29
CA GLY A 11 16.16 -27.17 -2.92
C GLY A 11 16.59 -26.78 -4.33
N LEU A 12 15.97 -25.75 -4.93
CA LEU A 12 16.38 -25.26 -6.25
C LEU A 12 17.72 -24.52 -6.17
N SER A 13 18.53 -24.65 -7.24
CA SER A 13 19.79 -23.91 -7.33
C SER A 13 19.95 -23.15 -8.65
N PHE A 14 20.60 -21.99 -8.54
CA PHE A 14 20.89 -21.12 -9.67
C PHE A 14 22.38 -20.79 -9.71
N THR A 15 22.97 -20.85 -10.89
CA THR A 15 24.28 -20.29 -11.17
C THR A 15 24.13 -18.82 -11.52
N VAL A 16 24.91 -17.97 -10.85
CA VAL A 16 24.88 -16.51 -10.97
C VAL A 16 26.15 -16.06 -11.68
N THR A 17 26.02 -15.57 -12.91
CA THR A 17 27.17 -15.13 -13.73
C THR A 17 27.11 -13.62 -14.01
N PRO A 18 28.24 -12.89 -13.92
CA PRO A 18 28.29 -11.48 -14.28
C PRO A 18 27.92 -11.23 -15.75
N VAL A 19 27.20 -10.13 -16.00
CA VAL A 19 26.91 -9.59 -17.34
C VAL A 19 27.16 -8.08 -17.36
N PHE A 20 26.99 -7.44 -18.52
CA PHE A 20 27.11 -5.98 -18.60
C PHE A 20 26.10 -5.29 -17.68
N GLY A 21 26.58 -4.52 -16.70
CA GLY A 21 25.75 -3.77 -15.75
C GLY A 21 25.06 -4.60 -14.66
N GLY A 22 25.28 -5.92 -14.57
CA GLY A 22 24.63 -6.72 -13.54
C GLY A 22 24.98 -8.20 -13.55
N VAL A 23 24.01 -9.06 -13.24
CA VAL A 23 24.21 -10.52 -13.15
C VAL A 23 23.02 -11.27 -13.75
N THR A 24 23.27 -12.47 -14.26
CA THR A 24 22.24 -13.37 -14.76
C THR A 24 22.18 -14.64 -13.92
N PHE A 25 20.97 -15.05 -13.58
CA PHE A 25 20.65 -16.28 -12.88
C PHE A 25 20.25 -17.33 -13.92
N LYS A 26 20.90 -18.49 -13.87
CA LYS A 26 20.56 -19.65 -14.71
C LYS A 26 20.21 -20.81 -13.79
N SER A 27 19.04 -21.42 -14.01
CA SER A 27 18.62 -22.58 -13.24
C SER A 27 19.50 -23.78 -13.58
N ASN A 28 20.02 -24.45 -12.55
CA ASN A 28 20.80 -25.68 -12.72
C ASN A 28 19.89 -26.90 -12.93
N ASP A 29 18.62 -26.78 -12.55
CA ASP A 29 17.65 -27.87 -12.53
C ASP A 29 16.75 -27.90 -13.78
N ALA A 30 16.87 -26.89 -14.67
CA ALA A 30 16.03 -26.69 -15.86
C ALA A 30 16.17 -27.79 -16.94
N LEU A 31 17.21 -28.63 -16.88
CA LEU A 31 17.45 -29.72 -17.84
C LEU A 31 16.89 -31.07 -17.37
N SER A 32 16.34 -31.16 -16.16
CA SER A 32 15.65 -32.37 -15.71
C SER A 32 14.21 -32.36 -16.26
N HIS A 33 13.96 -33.18 -17.29
CA HIS A 33 12.66 -33.32 -17.98
C HIS A 33 11.48 -33.79 -17.10
N SER A 34 11.63 -33.82 -15.77
CA SER A 34 10.69 -34.38 -14.81
C SER A 34 9.99 -33.36 -13.91
N SER A 35 10.27 -32.05 -14.03
CA SER A 35 9.64 -31.03 -13.16
C SER A 35 8.94 -29.91 -13.95
N ASN A 36 7.69 -29.63 -13.61
CA ASN A 36 7.00 -28.40 -14.01
C ASN A 36 7.76 -27.21 -13.37
N SER A 37 8.78 -26.69 -14.04
CA SER A 37 9.64 -25.63 -13.48
C SER A 37 8.80 -24.41 -13.13
N THR A 38 8.73 -24.09 -11.83
CA THR A 38 7.98 -22.94 -11.32
C THR A 38 8.75 -21.62 -11.53
N PHE A 39 10.07 -21.71 -11.68
CA PHE A 39 10.94 -20.60 -12.07
C PHE A 39 11.19 -20.57 -13.58
N PRO A 40 11.41 -19.39 -14.18
CA PRO A 40 11.92 -19.32 -15.54
C PRO A 40 13.33 -19.95 -15.61
N PRO A 41 13.76 -20.51 -16.77
CA PRO A 41 15.10 -21.04 -16.98
C PRO A 41 16.23 -20.09 -16.57
N GLY A 42 16.00 -18.78 -16.67
CA GLY A 42 16.89 -17.77 -16.13
C GLY A 42 16.33 -16.36 -16.20
N TRP A 43 16.99 -15.43 -15.54
CA TRP A 43 16.69 -14.01 -15.61
C TRP A 43 17.93 -13.15 -15.37
N THR A 44 17.90 -11.93 -15.87
CA THR A 44 18.99 -10.98 -15.73
C THR A 44 18.54 -9.77 -14.92
N ILE A 45 19.37 -9.40 -13.96
CA ILE A 45 19.23 -8.17 -13.18
C ILE A 45 20.32 -7.19 -13.55
N ILE A 46 20.00 -5.90 -13.44
CA ILE A 46 20.97 -4.82 -13.45
C ILE A 46 21.09 -4.35 -12.01
N ILE A 47 22.33 -4.23 -11.52
CA ILE A 47 22.63 -3.76 -10.18
C ILE A 47 23.82 -2.79 -10.24
N HIS A 48 23.63 -1.64 -9.62
CA HIS A 48 24.62 -0.57 -9.58
C HIS A 48 24.55 0.17 -8.25
N SER A 49 25.60 0.90 -7.93
CA SER A 49 25.69 1.70 -6.70
C SER A 49 25.76 3.18 -7.07
N GLU A 50 24.89 4.00 -6.48
CA GLU A 50 24.94 5.46 -6.65
C GLU A 50 26.19 6.05 -5.95
N LYS A 51 26.84 7.05 -6.53
CA LYS A 51 28.03 7.71 -5.94
C LYS A 51 27.65 8.48 -4.67
N VAL A 52 28.58 8.53 -3.71
CA VAL A 52 28.46 9.42 -2.55
C VAL A 52 28.62 10.86 -3.05
N LEU A 53 27.54 11.64 -3.01
CA LEU A 53 27.59 13.08 -3.27
C LEU A 53 28.43 13.72 -2.15
N LYS A 54 29.56 14.34 -2.50
CA LYS A 54 30.48 14.95 -1.53
C LYS A 54 29.90 16.18 -0.81
N ASN A 55 28.74 16.67 -1.23
CA ASN A 55 27.94 17.68 -0.53
C ASN A 55 26.46 17.25 -0.61
N PRO A 56 25.83 16.82 0.49
CA PRO A 56 24.38 16.68 0.50
C PRO A 56 23.75 18.08 0.31
N PRO A 57 22.64 18.23 -0.43
CA PRO A 57 21.81 19.42 -0.27
C PRO A 57 21.46 19.51 1.22
N ALA A 58 21.62 20.70 1.81
CA ALA A 58 21.29 20.94 3.21
C ALA A 58 19.93 20.31 3.53
N GLU A 59 19.86 19.56 4.64
CA GLU A 59 18.59 19.09 5.20
C GLU A 59 17.54 20.18 5.07
N GLU A 60 16.38 19.84 4.46
CA GLU A 60 15.22 20.72 4.37
C GLU A 60 14.67 21.02 5.77
N ARG A 61 15.37 21.87 6.52
CA ARG A 61 14.73 22.78 7.45
C ARG A 61 13.97 23.79 6.61
N GLY A 62 12.66 23.85 6.86
CA GLY A 62 11.65 24.68 6.21
C GLY A 62 12.16 25.79 5.30
N ARG A 63 11.87 25.67 4.00
CA ARG A 63 11.95 26.79 3.07
C ARG A 63 10.56 27.30 2.73
N THR A 64 10.21 28.38 3.41
CA THR A 64 9.34 29.42 2.88
C THR A 64 9.99 30.05 1.64
N GLY A 65 9.22 30.18 0.55
CA GLY A 65 9.32 31.27 -0.42
C GLY A 65 10.55 31.38 -1.35
N SER A 66 10.28 31.19 -2.64
CA SER A 66 10.68 32.07 -3.75
C SER A 66 11.99 31.82 -4.55
N GLU A 67 11.74 31.74 -5.86
CA GLU A 67 12.52 32.17 -7.04
C GLU A 67 13.52 31.21 -7.76
N ASP A 68 13.08 30.87 -8.99
CA ASP A 68 13.78 30.73 -10.28
C ASP A 68 15.01 29.82 -10.43
N GLY A 69 14.81 28.75 -11.21
CA GLY A 69 15.89 27.96 -11.79
C GLY A 69 15.38 26.93 -12.81
N HIS A 70 15.66 27.18 -14.09
CA HIS A 70 15.42 26.27 -15.22
C HIS A 70 15.89 24.82 -14.96
N PRO A 71 15.13 23.78 -15.37
CA PRO A 71 15.61 22.41 -15.31
C PRO A 71 16.53 22.13 -16.51
N SER A 72 17.83 21.98 -16.25
CA SER A 72 18.78 21.43 -17.22
C SER A 72 18.67 19.90 -17.25
N SER A 73 18.25 19.37 -18.40
CA SER A 73 18.04 17.94 -18.65
C SER A 73 19.31 17.26 -19.18
N SER A 74 20.40 17.25 -18.43
CA SER A 74 21.62 16.50 -18.80
C SER A 74 22.49 16.20 -17.58
N GLY A 75 22.39 15.01 -16.99
CA GLY A 75 23.29 14.62 -15.90
C GLY A 75 23.05 13.30 -15.16
N SER A 76 22.31 12.32 -15.71
CA SER A 76 22.02 11.07 -14.98
C SER A 76 23.14 10.04 -14.97
N ASP A 77 23.99 9.99 -16.00
CA ASP A 77 24.94 8.87 -16.16
C ASP A 77 26.25 9.03 -15.34
N ASP A 78 26.60 10.25 -14.92
CA ASP A 78 27.86 10.49 -14.18
C ASP A 78 27.81 10.07 -12.71
N ASN A 79 26.65 9.73 -12.18
CA ASN A 79 26.44 9.42 -10.75
C ASN A 79 26.38 7.93 -10.42
N ILE A 80 26.58 7.05 -11.40
CA ILE A 80 26.44 5.60 -11.22
C ILE A 80 27.80 4.92 -11.18
N THR A 81 27.97 3.93 -10.30
CA THR A 81 29.15 3.06 -10.25
C THR A 81 28.76 1.60 -10.39
N ARG A 82 29.66 0.82 -11.00
CA ARG A 82 29.48 -0.63 -11.13
C ARG A 82 29.42 -1.27 -9.75
N PHE A 83 28.42 -2.12 -9.54
CA PHE A 83 28.32 -2.92 -8.32
C PHE A 83 29.52 -3.85 -8.19
N THR A 84 30.19 -3.79 -7.03
CA THR A 84 31.36 -4.62 -6.70
C THR A 84 31.14 -5.36 -5.40
N THR A 85 30.81 -4.63 -4.34
CA THR A 85 30.38 -5.13 -3.03
C THR A 85 29.11 -4.39 -2.61
N PRO A 86 28.28 -5.01 -1.75
CA PRO A 86 27.13 -4.31 -1.17
C PRO A 86 27.50 -3.00 -0.52
N THR A 87 26.62 -2.02 -0.64
CA THR A 87 26.64 -0.77 0.11
C THR A 87 25.49 -0.74 1.11
N LEU A 88 25.58 0.15 2.09
CA LEU A 88 24.57 0.26 3.14
C LEU A 88 23.17 0.58 2.58
N ASN A 89 23.05 1.55 1.67
CA ASN A 89 21.76 2.03 1.17
C ASN A 89 21.81 2.64 -0.25
N ARG A 90 22.92 2.49 -0.99
CA ARG A 90 23.13 3.14 -2.31
C ARG A 90 22.95 2.17 -3.47
N ASP A 91 22.77 0.89 -3.19
CA ASP A 91 22.60 -0.12 -4.22
C ASP A 91 21.19 -0.04 -4.79
N CYS A 92 21.13 -0.14 -6.11
CA CYS A 92 19.94 0.02 -6.92
C CYS A 92 19.82 -1.16 -7.87
N LEU A 93 18.63 -1.75 -7.94
CA LEU A 93 18.37 -2.98 -8.66
C LEU A 93 17.07 -2.92 -9.46
N TYR A 94 17.09 -3.49 -10.66
CA TYR A 94 15.89 -3.87 -11.40
C TYR A 94 16.13 -5.15 -12.21
N ILE A 95 15.05 -5.86 -12.55
CA ILE A 95 15.11 -7.02 -13.46
C ILE A 95 14.99 -6.50 -14.89
N SER A 96 16.01 -6.72 -15.71
CA SER A 96 16.06 -6.22 -17.09
C SER A 96 15.43 -7.19 -18.08
N TYR A 97 15.61 -8.50 -17.89
CA TYR A 97 15.18 -9.51 -18.85
C TYR A 97 14.86 -10.86 -18.19
N ILE A 98 13.91 -11.59 -18.77
CA ILE A 98 13.47 -12.93 -18.34
C ILE A 98 13.62 -13.89 -19.52
N VAL A 99 14.28 -15.03 -19.29
CA VAL A 99 14.33 -16.13 -20.27
C VAL A 99 13.10 -17.00 -20.07
N ASN A 100 12.18 -17.02 -21.03
CA ASN A 100 11.00 -17.88 -20.97
C ASN A 100 11.31 -19.27 -21.56
N PRO A 101 10.73 -20.36 -21.00
CA PRO A 101 10.88 -21.68 -21.59
C PRO A 101 10.11 -21.81 -22.92
N PRO A 102 10.45 -22.79 -23.78
CA PRO A 102 9.72 -23.06 -25.01
C PRO A 102 8.23 -23.35 -24.73
N SER A 103 7.34 -22.77 -25.54
CA SER A 103 5.87 -22.91 -25.37
C SER A 103 5.33 -24.32 -25.65
N SER A 104 6.15 -25.22 -26.19
CA SER A 104 5.81 -26.63 -26.43
C SER A 104 5.78 -27.45 -25.14
N ASP A 105 6.60 -27.08 -24.15
CA ASP A 105 6.93 -27.96 -23.02
C ASP A 105 6.25 -27.53 -21.72
N PHE A 106 5.81 -26.27 -21.63
CA PHE A 106 5.23 -25.70 -20.41
C PHE A 106 3.94 -24.92 -20.67
N LYS A 107 3.00 -25.04 -19.74
CA LYS A 107 1.82 -24.16 -19.72
C LYS A 107 2.25 -22.72 -19.42
N PRO A 108 1.57 -21.71 -20.00
CA PRO A 108 1.81 -20.32 -19.66
C PRO A 108 1.61 -20.08 -18.16
N VAL A 109 2.40 -19.17 -17.61
CA VAL A 109 2.39 -18.82 -16.18
C VAL A 109 1.03 -18.26 -15.80
N ALA A 110 0.42 -18.81 -14.75
CA ALA A 110 -0.90 -18.38 -14.29
C ALA A 110 -0.93 -16.93 -13.79
N SER A 111 0.18 -16.43 -13.25
CA SER A 111 0.33 -15.03 -12.82
C SER A 111 1.75 -14.52 -13.02
N LEU A 112 1.94 -13.64 -14.00
CA LEU A 112 3.23 -12.99 -14.28
C LEU A 112 3.75 -12.20 -13.06
N THR A 113 2.87 -11.48 -12.35
CA THR A 113 3.25 -10.76 -11.13
C THR A 113 3.83 -11.68 -10.07
N ARG A 114 3.24 -12.87 -9.86
CA ARG A 114 3.78 -13.84 -8.89
C ARG A 114 5.14 -14.31 -9.33
N GLN A 115 5.33 -14.72 -10.58
CA GLN A 115 6.63 -15.15 -11.10
C GLN A 115 7.71 -14.07 -10.90
N ILE A 116 7.38 -12.81 -11.17
CA ILE A 116 8.28 -11.67 -10.91
C ILE A 116 8.60 -11.55 -9.41
N ALA A 117 7.60 -11.71 -8.53
CA ALA A 117 7.82 -11.71 -7.08
C ALA A 117 8.74 -12.86 -6.63
N MET A 118 8.61 -14.06 -7.21
CA MET A 118 9.50 -15.20 -6.94
C MET A 118 10.93 -14.90 -7.36
N MET A 119 11.12 -14.35 -8.56
CA MET A 119 12.43 -13.98 -9.10
C MET A 119 13.08 -12.89 -8.25
N LEU A 120 12.31 -11.87 -7.86
CA LEU A 120 12.79 -10.82 -6.97
C LEU A 120 13.15 -11.39 -5.60
N TRP A 121 12.33 -12.27 -5.01
CA TRP A 121 12.66 -12.93 -3.75
C TRP A 121 13.94 -13.76 -3.84
N ALA A 122 14.13 -14.55 -4.89
CA ALA A 122 15.35 -15.33 -5.11
C ALA A 122 16.59 -14.45 -5.35
N THR A 123 16.39 -13.29 -6.00
CA THR A 123 17.42 -12.28 -6.19
C THR A 123 17.83 -11.64 -4.86
N LEU A 124 16.85 -11.29 -4.01
CA LEU A 124 17.07 -10.73 -2.68
C LEU A 124 17.76 -11.75 -1.75
N TRP A 125 17.38 -13.02 -1.85
CA TRP A 125 18.04 -14.12 -1.17
C TRP A 125 19.52 -14.14 -1.50
N TRP A 126 19.88 -14.14 -2.78
CA TRP A 126 21.28 -14.07 -3.19
C TRP A 126 21.98 -12.79 -2.71
N TYR A 127 21.36 -11.62 -2.89
CA TYR A 127 21.97 -10.33 -2.55
C TYR A 127 22.27 -10.21 -1.05
N PHE A 128 21.33 -10.58 -0.18
CA PHE A 128 21.53 -10.50 1.28
C PHE A 128 22.40 -11.63 1.86
N HIS A 129 22.86 -12.57 1.02
CA HIS A 129 23.94 -13.50 1.36
C HIS A 129 25.34 -12.96 1.00
N GLU A 130 25.45 -11.87 0.22
CA GLU A 130 26.74 -11.19 0.05
C GLU A 130 27.26 -10.66 1.41
N PRO A 131 28.57 -10.35 1.54
CA PRO A 131 29.12 -9.84 2.79
C PRO A 131 28.40 -8.56 3.26
N GLU A 132 28.05 -8.52 4.55
CA GLU A 132 27.41 -7.35 5.15
C GLU A 132 28.31 -6.11 5.00
N PRO A 133 27.77 -4.99 4.46
CA PRO A 133 28.50 -3.72 4.43
C PRO A 133 28.64 -3.16 5.85
N ASP A 134 29.54 -2.20 6.04
CA ASP A 134 29.59 -1.47 7.31
C ASP A 134 28.24 -0.77 7.56
N LEU A 135 27.65 -1.05 8.73
CA LEU A 135 26.35 -0.53 9.12
C LEU A 135 26.43 0.86 9.76
N HIS A 136 27.62 1.36 10.08
CA HIS A 136 27.79 2.65 10.73
C HIS A 136 27.55 3.80 9.74
N LEU A 137 26.70 4.75 10.15
CA LEU A 137 26.37 5.94 9.37
C LEU A 137 27.44 7.01 9.57
N GLU A 138 27.93 7.53 8.46
CA GLU A 138 28.81 8.69 8.42
C GLU A 138 27.97 9.94 8.20
N THR A 139 27.76 10.71 9.26
CA THR A 139 27.08 11.99 9.21
C THR A 139 28.02 13.07 9.74
N VAL A 140 27.75 14.33 9.38
CA VAL A 140 28.52 15.47 9.92
C VAL A 140 28.49 15.45 11.45
N ALA A 141 27.34 15.11 12.04
CA ALA A 141 27.15 14.99 13.49
C ALA A 141 27.92 13.83 14.12
N SER A 142 28.12 12.70 13.40
CA SER A 142 28.86 11.54 13.90
C SER A 142 30.38 11.59 13.59
N SER A 143 30.86 12.67 12.96
CA SER A 143 32.27 12.80 12.54
C SER A 143 33.29 12.69 13.68
N ALA A 144 32.99 13.28 14.85
CA ALA A 144 33.82 13.19 16.06
C ALA A 144 33.55 11.92 16.90
N THR A 145 32.55 11.12 16.54
CA THR A 145 32.21 9.91 17.27
C THR A 145 33.11 8.75 16.83
N PRO A 146 33.74 8.01 17.77
CA PRO A 146 34.50 6.79 17.45
C PRO A 146 33.65 5.82 16.63
N HIS A 147 34.28 5.07 15.73
CA HIS A 147 33.58 4.24 14.73
C HIS A 147 32.50 3.33 15.35
N ASP A 148 32.84 2.55 16.38
CA ASP A 148 31.88 1.66 17.08
C ASP A 148 30.74 2.39 17.81
N GLY A 149 30.92 3.68 18.11
CA GLY A 149 29.92 4.53 18.74
C GLY A 149 29.01 5.26 17.74
N ARG A 150 29.30 5.18 16.43
CA ARG A 150 28.51 5.84 15.40
C ARG A 150 27.11 5.22 15.29
N PRO A 151 26.08 6.00 14.90
CA PRO A 151 24.74 5.46 14.71
C PRO A 151 24.75 4.39 13.61
N LYS A 152 23.97 3.32 13.81
CA LYS A 152 23.85 2.22 12.83
C LYS A 152 22.62 2.42 11.95
N GLY A 153 22.80 2.28 10.65
CA GLY A 153 21.74 2.26 9.65
C GLY A 153 21.20 0.85 9.39
N GLU A 154 20.23 0.76 8.50
CA GLU A 154 19.76 -0.53 7.98
C GLU A 154 20.38 -0.79 6.60
N TRP A 155 20.71 -2.05 6.32
CA TRP A 155 21.17 -2.47 4.99
C TRP A 155 19.97 -2.58 4.04
N LEU A 156 19.88 -1.62 3.12
CA LEU A 156 18.78 -1.44 2.17
C LEU A 156 19.25 -1.68 0.74
N LEU A 157 18.34 -2.24 -0.06
CA LEU A 157 18.45 -2.30 -1.51
C LEU A 157 17.31 -1.51 -2.14
N ASN A 158 17.63 -0.56 -3.02
CA ASN A 158 16.63 0.22 -3.74
C ASN A 158 16.15 -0.54 -4.97
N ILE A 159 14.83 -0.61 -5.17
CA ILE A 159 14.19 -1.24 -6.32
C ILE A 159 13.75 -0.14 -7.28
N LYS A 160 14.44 -0.04 -8.42
CA LYS A 160 14.19 1.00 -9.43
C LYS A 160 13.03 0.59 -10.34
N ARG A 161 12.18 1.56 -10.71
CA ARG A 161 11.08 1.37 -11.67
C ARG A 161 11.59 1.33 -13.11
N GLU A 162 12.42 0.34 -13.40
CA GLU A 162 13.08 0.13 -14.70
C GLU A 162 12.90 -1.31 -15.17
N GLY A 163 13.21 -1.57 -16.45
CA GLY A 163 13.03 -2.88 -17.06
C GLY A 163 11.61 -3.40 -16.88
N ILE A 164 11.46 -4.61 -16.33
CA ILE A 164 10.14 -5.22 -16.15
C ILE A 164 9.28 -4.50 -15.09
N PHE A 165 9.89 -3.74 -14.18
CA PHE A 165 9.18 -3.03 -13.10
C PHE A 165 8.40 -1.80 -13.59
N GLN A 166 8.54 -1.42 -14.87
CA GLN A 166 7.74 -0.36 -15.50
C GLN A 166 6.27 -0.74 -15.72
N GLY A 167 5.92 -2.03 -15.57
CA GLY A 167 4.56 -2.53 -15.72
C GLY A 167 3.53 -1.80 -14.83
N ARG A 168 2.34 -1.55 -15.38
CA ARG A 168 1.23 -0.89 -14.66
C ARG A 168 0.89 -1.68 -13.38
N ASN A 169 0.84 -1.00 -12.25
CA ASN A 169 0.47 -1.55 -10.94
C ASN A 169 1.39 -2.67 -10.40
N LEU A 170 2.55 -2.93 -10.99
CA LEU A 170 3.39 -4.06 -10.59
C LEU A 170 4.05 -3.83 -9.22
N LEU A 171 4.68 -2.67 -9.00
CA LEU A 171 5.30 -2.33 -7.71
C LEU A 171 4.26 -2.27 -6.59
N GLN A 172 3.07 -1.75 -6.86
CA GLN A 172 1.92 -1.74 -5.94
C GLN A 172 1.56 -3.16 -5.48
N LYS A 173 1.53 -4.12 -6.42
CA LYS A 173 1.25 -5.52 -6.08
C LYS A 173 2.38 -6.13 -5.26
N LEU A 174 3.64 -5.82 -5.56
CA LEU A 174 4.80 -6.30 -4.80
C LEU A 174 4.84 -5.72 -3.38
N GLU A 175 4.44 -4.45 -3.20
CA GLU A 175 4.28 -3.83 -1.89
C GLU A 175 3.15 -4.49 -1.09
N ARG A 176 1.98 -4.73 -1.72
CA ARG A 176 0.86 -5.46 -1.10
C ARG A 176 1.21 -6.90 -0.72
N MET A 177 2.17 -7.52 -1.41
CA MET A 177 2.72 -8.83 -1.05
C MET A 177 3.73 -8.77 0.11
N GLY A 178 4.11 -7.56 0.57
CA GLY A 178 5.08 -7.33 1.63
C GLY A 178 6.54 -7.48 1.21
N LEU A 179 6.82 -7.62 -0.10
CA LEU A 179 8.18 -7.88 -0.60
C LEU A 179 9.03 -6.61 -0.70
N ILE A 180 8.39 -5.48 -0.99
CA ILE A 180 9.03 -4.16 -1.11
C ILE A 180 8.24 -3.13 -0.28
N ALA A 181 8.87 -2.02 0.08
CA ALA A 181 8.24 -0.93 0.84
C ALA A 181 8.62 0.43 0.27
N SER A 182 7.87 1.48 0.62
CA SER A 182 8.21 2.88 0.36
C SER A 182 8.23 3.68 1.66
N GLN A 183 9.14 4.65 1.77
CA GLN A 183 9.14 5.61 2.90
C GLN A 183 8.19 6.78 2.67
N ASP A 184 7.78 6.99 1.43
CA ASP A 184 6.77 7.99 1.09
C ASP A 184 5.40 7.39 1.34
N SER A 185 4.63 8.01 2.21
CA SER A 185 3.26 7.63 2.56
C SER A 185 2.25 8.70 2.13
N SER A 186 2.63 9.59 1.22
CA SER A 186 1.71 10.56 0.62
C SER A 186 0.92 9.97 -0.54
N VAL A 187 -0.24 10.57 -0.85
CA VAL A 187 -0.98 10.28 -2.09
C VAL A 187 -0.11 10.67 -3.30
N GLY A 188 0.51 11.83 -3.21
CA GLY A 188 1.25 12.44 -4.31
C GLY A 188 0.34 13.17 -5.29
N LEU A 189 0.98 13.87 -6.23
CA LEU A 189 0.29 14.81 -7.11
C LEU A 189 -0.03 14.26 -8.51
N GLN A 190 0.42 13.04 -8.80
CA GLN A 190 0.34 12.47 -10.14
C GLN A 190 -0.89 11.56 -10.27
N PRO A 191 -1.67 11.68 -11.35
CA PRO A 191 -2.78 10.77 -11.63
C PRO A 191 -2.32 9.32 -11.79
N MET A 192 -3.23 8.37 -11.57
CA MET A 192 -2.99 6.94 -11.78
C MET A 192 -2.54 6.60 -13.23
N GLU A 193 -2.86 7.45 -14.20
CA GLU A 193 -2.69 7.21 -15.62
C GLU A 193 -1.37 7.72 -16.21
N THR A 194 -0.65 8.60 -15.52
CA THR A 194 0.63 9.07 -16.03
C THR A 194 1.66 7.94 -15.90
N ARG A 195 2.22 7.52 -17.03
CA ARG A 195 3.31 6.53 -17.09
C ARG A 195 4.51 6.93 -16.21
N ASP A 196 4.60 8.20 -15.87
CA ASP A 196 5.66 8.85 -15.09
C ASP A 196 5.34 8.94 -13.59
N SER A 197 4.74 7.90 -12.99
CA SER A 197 4.48 7.84 -11.55
C SER A 197 5.78 7.85 -10.72
N SER A 198 6.33 9.04 -10.48
CA SER A 198 7.47 9.29 -9.59
C SER A 198 7.17 8.87 -8.16
N SER A 199 5.89 8.81 -7.80
CA SER A 199 5.45 8.26 -6.50
C SER A 199 6.03 6.85 -6.27
N TRP A 200 6.13 5.99 -7.28
CA TRP A 200 6.62 4.60 -7.11
C TRP A 200 8.09 4.42 -7.49
N SER A 201 8.88 5.50 -7.62
CA SER A 201 10.31 5.39 -7.98
C SER A 201 11.20 4.99 -6.79
N ASN A 202 10.77 5.30 -5.57
CA ASN A 202 11.54 5.12 -4.34
C ASN A 202 11.01 3.93 -3.54
N MET A 203 11.21 2.73 -4.09
CA MET A 203 10.91 1.48 -3.41
C MET A 203 12.20 0.86 -2.88
N PHE A 204 12.13 0.18 -1.75
CA PHE A 204 13.29 -0.47 -1.16
C PHE A 204 12.93 -1.79 -0.48
N VAL A 205 13.96 -2.57 -0.18
CA VAL A 205 13.88 -3.76 0.68
C VAL A 205 14.99 -3.67 1.73
N SER A 206 14.64 -3.78 3.00
CA SER A 206 15.64 -3.93 4.06
C SER A 206 15.99 -5.39 4.28
N ARG A 207 17.26 -5.65 4.61
CA ARG A 207 17.71 -7.00 4.99
C ARG A 207 16.87 -7.57 6.14
N ARG A 208 16.63 -6.75 7.17
CA ARG A 208 15.86 -7.16 8.35
C ARG A 208 14.43 -7.58 8.00
N SER A 209 13.75 -6.83 7.13
CA SER A 209 12.39 -7.18 6.70
C SER A 209 12.38 -8.44 5.86
N PHE A 210 13.34 -8.58 4.94
CA PHE A 210 13.44 -9.76 4.06
C PHE A 210 13.55 -11.06 4.85
N TRP A 211 14.40 -11.12 5.88
CA TRP A 211 14.59 -12.32 6.71
C TRP A 211 13.40 -12.67 7.61
N GLN A 212 12.42 -11.78 7.75
CA GLN A 212 11.18 -12.02 8.47
C GLN A 212 10.02 -12.43 7.54
N LEU A 213 10.25 -12.47 6.23
CA LEU A 213 9.26 -12.97 5.28
C LEU A 213 9.26 -14.50 5.26
N ASP A 214 8.06 -15.09 5.30
CA ASP A 214 7.92 -16.53 5.11
C ASP A 214 8.26 -16.89 3.66
N PRO A 215 9.31 -17.69 3.41
CA PRO A 215 9.71 -18.08 2.06
C PRO A 215 8.59 -18.80 1.31
N ARG A 216 7.64 -19.47 1.99
CA ARG A 216 6.53 -20.20 1.36
C ARG A 216 5.54 -19.28 0.63
N LEU A 217 5.56 -17.97 0.91
CA LEU A 217 4.75 -16.98 0.19
C LEU A 217 5.24 -16.75 -1.25
N PHE A 218 6.53 -17.02 -1.51
CA PHE A 218 7.21 -16.74 -2.77
C PHE A 218 7.86 -17.98 -3.39
N LEU A 219 8.17 -19.00 -2.61
CA LEU A 219 8.70 -20.27 -3.06
C LEU A 219 7.60 -21.33 -2.99
N PHE A 220 6.87 -21.53 -4.08
CA PHE A 220 5.94 -22.65 -4.22
C PHE A 220 6.46 -23.63 -5.27
N THR A 221 6.17 -24.92 -5.06
CA THR A 221 6.45 -25.97 -6.05
C THR A 221 5.14 -26.49 -6.63
N LEU A 222 5.03 -26.61 -7.95
CA LEU A 222 3.90 -27.30 -8.57
C LEU A 222 4.02 -28.81 -8.35
N THR A 223 2.92 -29.46 -7.94
CA THR A 223 2.87 -30.93 -7.88
C THR A 223 3.05 -31.50 -9.30
N PRO A 224 3.89 -32.54 -9.50
CA PRO A 224 4.05 -33.18 -10.80
C PRO A 224 2.71 -33.68 -11.34
N ARG A 225 2.49 -33.54 -12.66
CA ARG A 225 1.35 -34.17 -13.34
C ARG A 225 1.53 -35.69 -13.28
N GLY A 226 0.87 -36.34 -12.32
CA GLY A 226 0.94 -37.79 -12.14
C GLY A 226 0.60 -38.31 -10.75
N SER A 227 0.56 -37.46 -9.72
CA SER A 227 -0.04 -37.88 -8.44
C SER A 227 -1.56 -37.95 -8.59
N LEU A 228 -2.16 -39.09 -8.24
CA LEU A 228 -3.61 -39.22 -8.08
C LEU A 228 -4.12 -38.03 -7.26
N PRO A 229 -5.22 -37.36 -7.67
CA PRO A 229 -5.78 -36.30 -6.86
C PRO A 229 -6.13 -36.89 -5.49
N SER A 230 -5.51 -36.37 -4.42
CA SER A 230 -6.11 -36.51 -3.09
C SER A 230 -7.58 -36.13 -3.22
N PRO A 231 -8.52 -36.88 -2.60
CA PRO A 231 -9.93 -36.60 -2.76
C PRO A 231 -10.15 -35.14 -2.43
N SER A 232 -10.57 -34.39 -3.43
CA SER A 232 -10.95 -33.00 -3.32
C SER A 232 -11.91 -32.89 -2.14
N LEU A 233 -11.51 -32.19 -1.08
CA LEU A 233 -12.46 -31.61 -0.16
C LEU A 233 -13.25 -30.61 -1.00
N THR A 234 -14.39 -31.07 -1.52
CA THR A 234 -15.38 -30.20 -2.12
C THR A 234 -15.75 -29.14 -1.09
N PRO A 235 -15.85 -27.85 -1.45
CA PRO A 235 -16.48 -26.89 -0.57
C PRO A 235 -17.93 -27.38 -0.44
N PHE A 236 -18.31 -27.74 0.79
CA PHE A 236 -19.65 -28.20 1.12
C PHE A 236 -20.67 -27.29 0.42
N GLN A 237 -21.45 -27.86 -0.51
CA GLN A 237 -22.69 -27.25 -0.92
C GLN A 237 -23.56 -27.18 0.33
N SER A 238 -23.79 -25.97 0.84
CA SER A 238 -24.80 -25.70 1.84
C SER A 238 -26.17 -26.04 1.24
N ARG A 239 -26.59 -27.31 1.34
CA ARG A 239 -27.99 -27.65 1.18
C ARG A 239 -28.72 -27.00 2.33
N HIS A 240 -29.54 -26.00 1.99
CA HIS A 240 -30.58 -25.48 2.85
C HIS A 240 -31.44 -26.65 3.36
N ALA A 241 -31.33 -26.97 4.65
CA ALA A 241 -32.29 -27.81 5.34
C ALA A 241 -32.93 -26.95 6.43
N SER A 242 -34.19 -26.61 6.23
CA SER A 242 -35.06 -25.99 7.24
C SER A 242 -35.16 -26.92 8.47
N PRO A 243 -35.36 -26.38 9.68
CA PRO A 243 -35.47 -27.22 10.87
C PRO A 243 -36.83 -27.92 10.89
N ALA A 244 -36.82 -29.25 10.89
CA ALA A 244 -37.97 -30.06 11.28
C ALA A 244 -37.73 -30.65 12.67
N ARG A 245 -38.80 -30.71 13.44
CA ARG A 245 -38.87 -30.93 14.88
C ARG A 245 -38.95 -32.43 15.22
N ASP A 246 -38.33 -32.78 16.35
CA ASP A 246 -38.53 -33.97 17.22
C ASP A 246 -38.17 -35.37 16.69
N THR A 247 -37.22 -36.03 17.36
CA THR A 247 -37.44 -37.32 18.07
C THR A 247 -36.18 -37.76 18.86
N LEU A 248 -36.40 -38.26 20.08
CA LEU A 248 -35.41 -38.81 21.01
C LEU A 248 -34.84 -40.16 20.53
N SER A 249 -33.53 -40.42 20.73
CA SER A 249 -33.01 -41.74 21.18
C SER A 249 -31.53 -41.74 21.59
N SER A 250 -31.25 -42.60 22.57
CA SER A 250 -30.08 -42.94 23.43
C SER A 250 -28.65 -43.06 22.84
N PRO A 251 -27.59 -43.12 23.70
CA PRO A 251 -26.19 -43.00 23.27
C PRO A 251 -25.66 -44.34 22.72
N GLY A 252 -25.39 -44.38 21.41
CA GLY A 252 -24.75 -45.50 20.74
C GLY A 252 -23.23 -45.30 20.62
N THR A 253 -22.48 -46.30 21.08
CA THR A 253 -21.07 -46.56 20.79
C THR A 253 -20.68 -46.19 19.35
N LEU A 254 -19.65 -45.36 19.21
CA LEU A 254 -19.11 -44.90 17.93
C LEU A 254 -18.69 -46.10 17.06
N SER A 255 -19.07 -46.06 15.79
CA SER A 255 -18.73 -47.11 14.83
C SER A 255 -17.26 -47.02 14.40
N PRO A 256 -16.63 -48.10 13.90
CA PRO A 256 -15.24 -48.07 13.42
C PRO A 256 -14.94 -47.00 12.36
N ALA A 257 -15.97 -46.47 11.69
CA ALA A 257 -15.85 -45.37 10.73
C ALA A 257 -15.50 -44.03 11.39
N GLU A 258 -15.89 -43.80 12.66
CA GLU A 258 -15.59 -42.56 13.39
C GLU A 258 -14.16 -42.55 13.94
N ALA A 259 -13.58 -43.72 14.22
CA ALA A 259 -12.16 -43.85 14.60
C ALA A 259 -11.18 -43.58 13.43
N LEU A 260 -11.64 -43.70 12.18
CA LEU A 260 -10.87 -43.38 10.97
C LEU A 260 -10.70 -41.87 10.75
N PHE A 261 -11.58 -41.03 11.30
CA PHE A 261 -11.47 -39.56 11.14
C PHE A 261 -10.34 -38.95 11.98
N HIS A 262 -9.99 -39.56 13.11
CA HIS A 262 -8.88 -39.08 13.95
C HIS A 262 -7.51 -39.63 13.53
N THR A 263 -7.49 -40.74 12.77
CA THR A 263 -6.23 -41.36 12.30
C THR A 263 -5.86 -41.01 10.86
N ALA A 264 -6.80 -40.46 10.06
CA ALA A 264 -6.51 -39.96 8.71
C ALA A 264 -5.61 -38.70 8.66
N ASN A 265 -5.34 -38.06 9.82
CA ASN A 265 -4.41 -36.94 9.91
C ASN A 265 -2.95 -37.35 10.16
N VAL A 266 -2.67 -38.65 10.33
CA VAL A 266 -1.31 -39.18 10.19
C VAL A 266 -1.18 -39.71 8.77
N GLY A 267 -1.25 -38.79 7.81
CA GLY A 267 -0.88 -39.09 6.45
C GLY A 267 0.54 -39.64 6.44
N THR A 268 0.73 -40.79 5.81
CA THR A 268 2.01 -41.32 5.36
C THR A 268 2.89 -40.13 4.95
N PHE A 269 4.10 -40.03 5.52
CA PHE A 269 5.12 -39.06 5.14
C PHE A 269 5.44 -39.20 3.65
N THR A 270 4.57 -38.66 2.79
CA THR A 270 4.90 -38.43 1.40
C THR A 270 5.95 -37.33 1.43
N SER A 271 7.03 -37.53 0.67
CA SER A 271 8.19 -36.64 0.52
C SER A 271 7.81 -35.30 -0.14
N ALA A 272 6.79 -34.64 0.36
CA ALA A 272 6.31 -33.33 -0.04
C ALA A 272 6.87 -32.35 1.00
N GLY A 273 7.98 -31.69 0.65
CA GLY A 273 8.65 -30.74 1.55
C GLY A 273 7.76 -29.54 1.92
N PRO A 274 8.16 -28.70 2.88
CA PRO A 274 7.33 -27.61 3.44
C PRO A 274 6.89 -26.52 2.44
N PHE A 275 7.31 -26.62 1.18
CA PHE A 275 6.99 -25.71 0.08
C PHE A 275 5.93 -26.25 -0.89
N THR A 276 5.36 -27.43 -0.60
CA THR A 276 4.22 -27.99 -1.35
C THR A 276 2.90 -27.50 -0.74
N SER A 277 2.08 -26.82 -1.55
CA SER A 277 0.71 -26.43 -1.14
C SER A 277 -0.31 -27.05 -2.08
N ALA A 278 -1.35 -27.68 -1.52
CA ALA A 278 -2.47 -28.24 -2.29
C ALA A 278 -3.35 -27.16 -2.95
N SER A 279 -3.39 -25.94 -2.39
CA SER A 279 -4.07 -24.79 -3.01
C SER A 279 -3.22 -24.10 -4.08
N HIS A 280 -1.91 -24.42 -4.14
CA HIS A 280 -0.90 -23.82 -5.01
C HIS A 280 -0.79 -22.27 -4.93
N LEU A 281 -1.49 -21.63 -3.99
CA LEU A 281 -1.60 -20.18 -3.88
C LEU A 281 -1.76 -19.78 -2.40
N PRO A 282 -0.98 -18.81 -1.91
CA PRO A 282 -1.39 -18.02 -0.75
C PRO A 282 -2.72 -17.34 -1.09
N THR A 283 -3.78 -17.75 -0.41
CA THR A 283 -5.10 -17.09 -0.47
C THR A 283 -5.02 -15.68 0.13
N TYR A 284 -4.02 -15.44 0.97
CA TYR A 284 -3.81 -14.21 1.73
C TYR A 284 -2.31 -13.96 1.93
N TYR A 285 -1.90 -12.69 1.80
CA TYR A 285 -0.56 -12.24 2.19
C TYR A 285 -0.67 -11.57 3.56
N PRO A 286 0.10 -12.00 4.58
CA PRO A 286 0.07 -11.36 5.89
C PRO A 286 0.63 -9.93 5.81
N PRO A 287 0.32 -9.07 6.81
CA PRO A 287 0.96 -7.77 6.94
C PRO A 287 2.48 -7.89 6.88
N ALA A 288 3.13 -6.98 6.15
CA ALA A 288 4.57 -6.97 6.02
C ALA A 288 5.25 -6.83 7.40
N PRO A 289 6.45 -7.43 7.58
CA PRO A 289 7.24 -7.23 8.79
C PRO A 289 7.40 -5.74 9.11
N THR A 290 7.19 -5.39 10.38
CA THR A 290 7.16 -3.99 10.79
C THR A 290 8.55 -3.36 10.69
N GLN A 291 8.67 -2.38 9.79
CA GLN A 291 9.83 -1.50 9.65
C GLN A 291 9.48 -0.13 10.21
N TYR A 292 10.48 0.67 10.59
CA TYR A 292 10.26 1.99 11.18
C TYR A 292 10.91 3.10 10.36
N THR A 293 10.25 4.24 10.34
CA THR A 293 10.74 5.49 9.75
C THR A 293 10.45 6.66 10.69
N PHE A 294 10.86 7.86 10.29
CA PHE A 294 10.61 9.09 11.02
C PHE A 294 9.94 10.11 10.11
N THR A 295 8.85 10.69 10.58
CA THR A 295 8.18 11.85 9.98
C THR A 295 7.99 12.89 11.08
N ASN A 296 8.33 14.16 10.81
CA ASN A 296 8.20 15.26 11.78
C ASN A 296 8.85 14.98 13.16
N GLY A 297 9.97 14.24 13.18
CA GLY A 297 10.67 13.87 14.42
C GLY A 297 10.02 12.74 15.22
N VAL A 298 8.92 12.15 14.73
CA VAL A 298 8.22 11.04 15.40
C VAL A 298 8.58 9.72 14.73
N ARG A 299 8.95 8.72 15.54
CA ARG A 299 9.20 7.35 15.06
C ARG A 299 7.88 6.60 14.90
N HIS A 300 7.60 6.11 13.69
CA HIS A 300 6.40 5.33 13.39
C HIS A 300 6.71 4.19 12.40
N PRO A 301 5.84 3.18 12.28
CA PRO A 301 6.01 2.15 11.27
C PRO A 301 5.94 2.71 9.85
N VAL A 302 6.67 2.09 8.93
CA VAL A 302 6.49 2.31 7.49
C VAL A 302 5.08 1.88 7.10
N ARG A 303 4.39 2.74 6.35
CA ARG A 303 2.97 2.62 6.02
C ARG A 303 2.79 2.33 4.53
N PRO A 304 1.79 1.50 4.15
CA PRO A 304 1.38 1.41 2.76
C PRO A 304 0.96 2.77 2.24
N LYS A 305 1.17 3.00 0.94
CA LYS A 305 0.71 4.22 0.29
C LYS A 305 -0.83 4.35 0.34
N PRO A 306 -1.36 5.55 0.58
CA PRO A 306 -2.79 5.83 0.41
C PRO A 306 -3.26 5.55 -1.04
N PRO A 307 -4.58 5.44 -1.25
CA PRO A 307 -5.16 5.38 -2.60
C PRO A 307 -4.76 6.60 -3.43
N HIS A 308 -4.71 6.45 -4.76
CA HIS A 308 -4.32 7.55 -5.65
C HIS A 308 -5.44 8.58 -5.79
N GLN A 309 -5.11 9.78 -6.28
CA GLN A 309 -6.12 10.77 -6.65
C GLN A 309 -7.19 10.19 -7.58
N GLY A 310 -8.46 10.44 -7.26
CA GLY A 310 -9.63 9.90 -7.95
C GLY A 310 -10.01 8.46 -7.57
N GLU A 311 -9.13 7.71 -6.90
CA GLU A 311 -9.39 6.31 -6.55
C GLU A 311 -10.48 6.22 -5.46
N VAL A 312 -11.54 5.46 -5.75
CA VAL A 312 -12.56 5.07 -4.77
C VAL A 312 -11.99 3.95 -3.91
N PHE A 313 -11.83 4.20 -2.62
CA PHE A 313 -11.22 3.24 -1.67
C PHE A 313 -12.23 2.58 -0.73
N TYR A 314 -13.46 3.09 -0.70
CA TYR A 314 -14.55 2.51 0.07
C TYR A 314 -15.87 2.74 -0.67
N VAL A 315 -16.70 1.71 -0.78
CA VAL A 315 -18.05 1.81 -1.34
C VAL A 315 -18.98 0.81 -0.66
N ARG A 316 -20.21 1.23 -0.39
CA ARG A 316 -21.24 0.35 0.20
C ARG A 316 -22.63 0.86 -0.15
N HIS A 317 -23.53 -0.07 -0.50
CA HIS A 317 -24.96 0.22 -0.57
C HIS A 317 -25.55 0.30 0.84
N VAL A 318 -26.33 1.33 1.11
CA VAL A 318 -26.92 1.62 2.42
C VAL A 318 -28.44 1.47 2.31
N PRO A 319 -29.01 0.32 2.76
CA PRO A 319 -30.43 0.03 2.60
C PRO A 319 -31.37 1.07 3.20
N SER A 320 -31.04 1.67 4.36
CA SER A 320 -31.94 2.61 5.05
C SER A 320 -32.21 3.89 4.27
N VAL A 321 -31.31 4.27 3.36
CA VAL A 321 -31.46 5.44 2.50
C VAL A 321 -31.54 5.08 1.02
N THR A 322 -31.38 3.80 0.65
CA THR A 322 -31.38 3.29 -0.74
C THR A 322 -30.35 3.98 -1.65
N GLN A 323 -29.16 4.28 -1.11
CA GLN A 323 -28.09 4.96 -1.84
C GLN A 323 -26.76 4.23 -1.64
N TYR A 324 -25.84 4.41 -2.59
CA TYR A 324 -24.44 4.06 -2.41
C TYR A 324 -23.70 5.18 -1.71
N LEU A 325 -23.05 4.86 -0.59
CA LEU A 325 -22.03 5.69 0.03
C LEU A 325 -20.67 5.27 -0.52
N SER A 326 -19.89 6.23 -1.02
CA SER A 326 -18.49 6.00 -1.39
C SER A 326 -17.56 7.07 -0.84
N PHE A 327 -16.29 6.70 -0.69
CA PHE A 327 -15.21 7.64 -0.39
C PHE A 327 -14.11 7.46 -1.43
N ARG A 328 -13.65 8.59 -1.97
CA ARG A 328 -12.55 8.65 -2.94
C ARG A 328 -11.56 9.74 -2.57
N VAL A 329 -10.34 9.61 -3.04
CA VAL A 329 -9.37 10.70 -2.90
C VAL A 329 -9.72 11.81 -3.90
N PRO A 330 -9.73 13.09 -3.49
CA PRO A 330 -9.97 14.20 -4.41
C PRO A 330 -8.92 14.25 -5.52
N PHE A 331 -9.32 14.80 -6.66
CA PHE A 331 -8.49 14.98 -7.82
C PHE A 331 -8.18 16.47 -8.01
N LEU A 332 -6.89 16.80 -8.02
CA LEU A 332 -6.38 18.13 -8.33
C LEU A 332 -5.67 18.07 -9.69
N PRO A 333 -6.30 18.57 -10.78
CA PRO A 333 -5.67 18.58 -12.09
C PRO A 333 -4.43 19.46 -12.06
N MET A 334 -3.26 18.89 -12.40
CA MET A 334 -2.07 19.69 -12.65
C MET A 334 -2.24 20.48 -13.95
N THR A 335 -2.48 21.78 -13.86
CA THR A 335 -2.22 22.69 -14.96
C THR A 335 -0.70 22.84 -15.08
N LYS A 336 -0.11 22.44 -16.21
CA LYS A 336 1.29 22.82 -16.50
C LYS A 336 1.36 24.36 -16.51
N PRO A 337 2.17 25.01 -15.66
CA PRO A 337 2.44 26.43 -15.80
C PRO A 337 3.22 26.59 -17.11
N GLY A 338 2.59 27.17 -18.15
CA GLY A 338 3.26 27.44 -19.42
C GLY A 338 2.48 27.13 -20.71
N ALA A 339 1.28 26.55 -20.64
CA ALA A 339 0.38 26.57 -21.80
C ALA A 339 -0.33 27.93 -21.86
N GLY A 340 0.40 28.96 -22.30
CA GLY A 340 -0.18 30.26 -22.59
C GLY A 340 -1.36 30.11 -23.55
N GLN A 341 -2.38 30.95 -23.32
CA GLN A 341 -3.46 31.21 -24.27
C GLN A 341 -2.87 31.73 -25.59
N GLY A 342 -2.40 30.81 -26.43
CA GLY A 342 -2.11 31.06 -27.83
C GLY A 342 -3.33 30.65 -28.63
N GLY A 343 -4.11 31.63 -29.10
CA GLY A 343 -5.15 31.39 -30.10
C GLY A 343 -4.52 30.75 -31.34
N SER A 344 -4.94 29.54 -31.68
CA SER A 344 -4.68 28.94 -32.98
C SER A 344 -5.86 28.08 -33.39
N THR A 345 -6.61 28.61 -34.36
CA THR A 345 -7.56 27.88 -35.19
C THR A 345 -6.82 26.80 -35.97
N GLY A 346 -7.10 25.51 -35.72
CA GLY A 346 -6.48 24.44 -36.50
C GLY A 346 -6.89 23.03 -36.09
N SER A 347 -7.84 22.46 -36.84
CA SER A 347 -8.04 21.03 -37.13
C SER A 347 -7.78 19.97 -36.03
N ARG A 348 -8.90 19.44 -35.53
CA ARG A 348 -9.11 18.17 -34.82
C ARG A 348 -8.32 16.99 -35.44
N PRO A 349 -7.48 16.24 -34.69
CA PRO A 349 -7.09 14.89 -35.08
C PRO A 349 -7.94 13.85 -34.34
N SER A 350 -8.27 12.81 -35.09
CA SER A 350 -9.08 11.63 -34.74
C SER A 350 -8.48 10.78 -33.62
N THR A 351 -9.36 10.29 -32.75
CA THR A 351 -9.11 9.29 -31.71
C THR A 351 -8.71 7.93 -32.30
N PRO A 352 -7.64 7.26 -31.83
CA PRO A 352 -7.43 5.85 -32.10
C PRO A 352 -8.16 5.00 -31.06
N ASN A 353 -9.16 4.25 -31.52
CA ASN A 353 -9.79 3.15 -30.79
C ASN A 353 -8.74 2.14 -30.34
N ARG A 354 -8.57 1.95 -29.02
CA ARG A 354 -7.91 0.76 -28.48
C ARG A 354 -8.73 0.23 -27.31
N ALA A 355 -9.26 -0.98 -27.48
CA ALA A 355 -10.09 -1.67 -26.51
C ALA A 355 -9.38 -1.81 -25.16
N VAL A 356 -9.87 -1.06 -24.17
CA VAL A 356 -9.49 -1.19 -22.76
C VAL A 356 -10.57 -2.04 -22.08
N SER A 357 -10.15 -2.98 -21.22
CA SER A 357 -11.03 -3.92 -20.50
C SER A 357 -12.23 -3.22 -19.87
N SER A 358 -13.43 -3.67 -20.24
CA SER A 358 -14.73 -3.04 -20.03
C SER A 358 -15.31 -3.14 -18.61
N SER A 359 -14.61 -3.73 -17.64
CA SER A 359 -15.19 -4.02 -16.32
C SER A 359 -15.03 -2.93 -15.27
N VAL A 360 -14.24 -1.87 -15.53
CA VAL A 360 -13.98 -0.78 -14.56
C VAL A 360 -14.53 0.58 -15.06
N LEU A 361 -14.92 0.69 -16.33
CA LEU A 361 -15.35 1.96 -16.95
C LEU A 361 -16.83 2.30 -16.72
N SER A 362 -17.65 1.37 -16.21
CA SER A 362 -19.09 1.61 -16.01
C SER A 362 -19.40 2.63 -14.90
N ILE A 363 -18.42 2.99 -14.07
CA ILE A 363 -18.58 4.05 -13.05
C ILE A 363 -18.01 5.39 -13.55
N GLU A 364 -16.96 5.39 -14.38
CA GLU A 364 -16.35 6.64 -14.87
C GLU A 364 -17.23 7.37 -15.90
N GLN A 365 -17.96 6.64 -16.75
CA GLN A 365 -18.66 7.24 -17.89
C GLN A 365 -20.00 7.93 -17.52
N HIS A 366 -20.53 7.71 -16.31
CA HIS A 366 -21.73 8.42 -15.83
C HIS A 366 -21.44 9.70 -15.03
N LEU A 367 -20.17 10.02 -14.76
CA LEU A 367 -19.76 11.14 -13.90
C LEU A 367 -19.25 12.38 -14.67
N SER A 368 -19.14 12.33 -16.00
CA SER A 368 -18.34 13.30 -16.75
C SER A 368 -19.09 14.50 -17.35
N GLU A 369 -20.42 14.60 -17.27
CA GLU A 369 -21.14 15.66 -18.01
C GLU A 369 -21.61 16.86 -17.19
N ASN A 370 -21.43 16.92 -15.86
CA ASN A 370 -21.77 18.12 -15.05
C ASN A 370 -21.07 18.25 -13.68
N VAL A 371 -19.95 17.56 -13.44
CA VAL A 371 -19.31 17.56 -12.12
C VAL A 371 -18.32 18.73 -12.00
N SER A 372 -18.61 19.66 -11.08
CA SER A 372 -17.68 20.69 -10.60
C SER A 372 -16.37 20.04 -10.14
N SER A 373 -15.22 20.66 -10.43
CA SER A 373 -13.94 20.10 -9.97
C SER A 373 -13.93 19.98 -8.44
N ASP A 374 -13.17 19.01 -7.89
CA ASP A 374 -13.08 18.82 -6.44
C ASP A 374 -12.57 20.08 -5.74
N LEU A 375 -11.67 20.82 -6.39
CA LEU A 375 -11.18 22.09 -5.90
C LEU A 375 -12.29 23.14 -5.83
N ASP A 376 -13.14 23.26 -6.85
CA ASP A 376 -14.24 24.23 -6.82
C ASP A 376 -15.31 23.83 -5.80
N THR A 377 -15.56 22.52 -5.65
CA THR A 377 -16.45 21.99 -4.62
C THR A 377 -15.93 22.29 -3.21
N LEU A 378 -14.64 22.04 -2.96
CA LEU A 378 -13.99 22.33 -1.68
C LEU A 378 -13.95 23.83 -1.38
N HIS A 379 -13.59 24.66 -2.37
CA HIS A 379 -13.62 26.13 -2.26
C HIS A 379 -15.01 26.63 -1.85
N ARG A 380 -16.06 26.14 -2.49
CA ARG A 380 -17.44 26.50 -2.13
C ARG A 380 -17.78 26.08 -0.69
N TRP A 381 -17.42 24.86 -0.30
CA TRP A 381 -17.71 24.38 1.05
C TRP A 381 -16.94 25.13 2.13
N MET A 382 -15.66 25.42 1.93
CA MET A 382 -14.83 26.15 2.90
C MET A 382 -15.27 27.60 3.11
N ASN A 383 -15.92 28.20 2.10
CA ASN A 383 -16.48 29.55 2.18
C ASN A 383 -17.92 29.59 2.73
N ASP A 384 -18.53 28.45 3.06
CA ASP A 384 -19.81 28.44 3.79
C ASP A 384 -19.58 28.95 5.23
N PRO A 385 -20.31 29.99 5.71
CA PRO A 385 -20.09 30.58 7.04
C PRO A 385 -20.12 29.56 8.19
N ARG A 386 -20.93 28.50 8.06
CA ARG A 386 -21.02 27.42 9.06
C ARG A 386 -19.76 26.56 9.09
N VAL A 387 -19.18 26.30 7.91
CA VAL A 387 -17.93 25.54 7.79
C VAL A 387 -16.77 26.40 8.29
N GLU A 388 -16.72 27.66 7.86
CA GLU A 388 -15.65 28.58 8.22
C GLU A 388 -15.53 28.79 9.74
N ALA A 389 -16.67 28.85 10.45
CA ALA A 389 -16.69 28.94 11.91
C ALA A 389 -15.92 27.81 12.62
N MET A 390 -15.70 26.68 11.95
CA MET A 390 -15.01 25.50 12.49
C MET A 390 -13.64 25.25 11.86
N TRP A 391 -13.50 25.45 10.54
CA TRP A 391 -12.30 25.09 9.80
C TRP A 391 -11.33 26.27 9.57
N GLN A 392 -11.81 27.52 9.60
CA GLN A 392 -10.97 28.74 9.50
C GLN A 392 -10.00 28.75 8.31
N VAL A 393 -10.48 28.32 7.14
CA VAL A 393 -9.71 28.24 5.89
C VAL A 393 -10.50 28.78 4.69
N SER A 394 -11.44 29.71 4.94
CA SER A 394 -12.10 30.48 3.88
C SER A 394 -11.13 31.37 3.09
N GLY A 395 -11.57 31.85 1.93
CA GLY A 395 -10.79 32.75 1.09
C GLY A 395 -10.86 32.40 -0.38
N GLU A 396 -9.99 33.03 -1.15
CA GLU A 396 -9.85 32.85 -2.60
C GLU A 396 -9.49 31.40 -2.95
N ARG A 397 -9.82 30.99 -4.18
CA ARG A 397 -9.60 29.62 -4.71
C ARG A 397 -8.18 29.08 -4.48
N ASP A 398 -7.16 29.93 -4.58
CA ASP A 398 -5.75 29.57 -4.36
C ASP A 398 -5.47 29.08 -2.93
N VAL A 399 -6.26 29.51 -1.95
CA VAL A 399 -6.17 29.03 -0.56
C VAL A 399 -6.52 27.55 -0.51
N GLN A 400 -7.63 27.12 -1.13
CA GLN A 400 -8.03 25.72 -1.14
C GLN A 400 -7.19 24.88 -2.08
N GLU A 401 -6.61 25.46 -3.13
CA GLU A 401 -5.62 24.77 -3.96
C GLU A 401 -4.39 24.41 -3.13
N LYS A 402 -3.81 25.37 -2.40
CA LYS A 402 -2.66 25.14 -1.52
C LYS A 402 -2.99 24.18 -0.38
N PHE A 403 -4.18 24.30 0.20
CA PHE A 403 -4.66 23.40 1.25
C PHE A 403 -4.76 21.95 0.74
N LEU A 404 -5.40 21.75 -0.41
CA LEU A 404 -5.56 20.43 -1.00
C LEU A 404 -4.21 19.84 -1.44
N LEU A 405 -3.34 20.67 -2.02
CA LEU A 405 -1.96 20.31 -2.39
C LEU A 405 -1.15 19.84 -1.17
N GLY A 406 -1.25 20.57 -0.05
CA GLY A 406 -0.63 20.20 1.22
C GLY A 406 -1.12 18.85 1.72
N ASN A 407 -2.43 18.60 1.67
CA ASN A 407 -3.01 17.32 2.09
C ASN A 407 -2.67 16.16 1.15
N LEU A 408 -2.59 16.38 -0.16
CA LEU A 408 -2.16 15.36 -1.12
C LEU A 408 -0.67 14.99 -0.99
N THR A 409 0.15 15.90 -0.47
CA THR A 409 1.60 15.68 -0.26
C THR A 409 1.95 15.35 1.19
N SER A 410 0.97 15.37 2.10
CA SER A 410 1.15 14.96 3.49
C SER A 410 1.53 13.48 3.59
N ARG A 411 2.48 13.16 4.45
CA ARG A 411 2.90 11.78 4.74
C ARG A 411 2.10 11.11 5.85
N HIS A 412 1.44 11.89 6.70
CA HIS A 412 0.72 11.37 7.86
C HIS A 412 -0.81 11.39 7.69
N SER A 413 -1.32 12.08 6.67
CA SER A 413 -2.74 12.25 6.39
C SER A 413 -3.00 12.14 4.90
N PHE A 414 -4.23 11.78 4.52
CA PHE A 414 -4.67 11.93 3.15
C PHE A 414 -6.12 12.43 3.08
N PRO A 415 -6.47 13.21 2.05
CA PRO A 415 -7.80 13.77 1.89
C PRO A 415 -8.76 12.76 1.25
N ALA A 416 -10.04 12.87 1.59
CA ALA A 416 -11.12 12.08 1.01
C ALA A 416 -12.37 12.93 0.78
N ILE A 417 -13.09 12.63 -0.29
CA ILE A 417 -14.41 13.15 -0.61
C ILE A 417 -15.41 12.02 -0.42
N GLY A 418 -16.42 12.27 0.42
CA GLY A 418 -17.58 11.40 0.55
C GLY A 418 -18.61 11.71 -0.53
N CYS A 419 -19.18 10.68 -1.13
CA CYS A 419 -20.20 10.78 -2.17
C CYS A 419 -21.43 9.91 -1.85
N TRP A 420 -22.61 10.43 -2.17
CA TRP A 420 -23.86 9.67 -2.23
C TRP A 420 -24.28 9.50 -3.68
N ASP A 421 -24.33 8.26 -4.17
CA ASP A 421 -24.57 7.93 -5.59
C ASP A 421 -23.69 8.74 -6.55
N GLY A 422 -22.42 8.95 -6.16
CA GLY A 422 -21.45 9.76 -6.90
C GLY A 422 -21.48 11.26 -6.61
N LYS A 423 -22.55 11.81 -6.00
CA LYS A 423 -22.65 13.23 -5.65
C LYS A 423 -21.81 13.56 -4.40
N PRO A 424 -20.78 14.44 -4.50
CA PRO A 424 -19.97 14.85 -3.35
C PRO A 424 -20.82 15.51 -2.27
N PHE A 425 -20.57 15.19 -0.99
CA PHE A 425 -21.29 15.80 0.14
C PHE A 425 -20.40 16.34 1.26
N GLY A 426 -19.20 15.78 1.41
CA GLY A 426 -18.31 16.12 2.52
C GLY A 426 -16.84 15.86 2.20
N TYR A 427 -15.98 16.57 2.94
CA TYR A 427 -14.53 16.44 2.91
C TYR A 427 -14.06 15.83 4.22
N PHE A 428 -13.08 14.94 4.13
CA PHE A 428 -12.54 14.20 5.25
C PHE A 428 -11.02 14.12 5.13
N GLU A 429 -10.34 14.05 6.26
CA GLU A 429 -8.91 13.73 6.31
C GLU A 429 -8.75 12.51 7.21
N ILE A 430 -8.07 11.48 6.71
CA ILE A 430 -7.81 10.26 7.47
C ILE A 430 -6.32 10.21 7.77
N TYR A 431 -5.95 10.30 9.04
CA TYR A 431 -4.56 10.53 9.45
C TYR A 431 -4.05 9.48 10.45
N TRP A 432 -2.74 9.44 10.65
CA TRP A 432 -2.06 8.66 11.67
C TRP A 432 -1.86 9.52 12.92
N VAL A 433 -2.55 9.18 14.01
CA VAL A 433 -2.61 10.03 15.22
C VAL A 433 -1.23 10.27 15.80
N LYS A 434 -0.37 9.26 15.75
CA LYS A 434 0.98 9.32 16.32
C LYS A 434 1.83 10.45 15.73
N GLU A 435 1.65 10.75 14.45
CA GLU A 435 2.40 11.78 13.72
C GLU A 435 1.69 13.15 13.76
N ASP A 436 0.38 13.15 14.02
CA ASP A 436 -0.47 14.33 14.08
C ASP A 436 -0.19 15.18 15.34
N PRO A 437 -0.42 16.50 15.32
CA PRO A 437 -0.36 17.33 16.52
C PRO A 437 -1.18 16.79 17.70
N LEU A 438 -2.32 16.14 17.47
CA LEU A 438 -3.11 15.46 18.50
C LEU A 438 -2.25 14.44 19.26
N GLY A 439 -1.46 13.62 18.56
CA GLY A 439 -0.65 12.58 19.18
C GLY A 439 0.44 13.07 20.13
N ARG A 440 0.74 14.37 20.12
CA ARG A 440 1.64 15.02 21.09
C ARG A 440 0.93 15.50 22.35
N LEU A 441 -0.40 15.59 22.31
CA LEU A 441 -1.24 16.11 23.39
C LEU A 441 -1.97 14.99 24.15
N VAL A 442 -2.10 13.81 23.56
CA VAL A 442 -2.72 12.65 24.20
C VAL A 442 -1.66 11.66 24.68
N ASP A 443 -1.90 11.11 25.86
CA ASP A 443 -1.06 10.03 26.39
C ASP A 443 -1.32 8.72 25.63
N HIS A 444 -0.26 7.95 25.42
CA HIS A 444 -0.34 6.57 24.91
C HIS A 444 -1.06 6.40 23.56
N VAL A 445 -0.50 6.98 22.49
CA VAL A 445 -0.94 6.70 21.11
C VAL A 445 -0.20 5.49 20.54
N ASP A 446 -0.96 4.50 20.08
CA ASP A 446 -0.40 3.33 19.45
C ASP A 446 0.09 3.64 18.04
N ASN A 447 1.01 2.79 17.57
CA ASN A 447 1.64 3.01 16.28
C ASN A 447 0.62 3.14 15.13
N TYR A 448 -0.48 2.39 15.20
CA TYR A 448 -1.46 2.20 14.13
C TYR A 448 -2.77 2.97 14.35
N ASP A 449 -2.84 3.79 15.40
CA ASP A 449 -4.04 4.57 15.69
C ASP A 449 -4.34 5.57 14.56
N ARG A 450 -5.61 5.65 14.18
CA ARG A 450 -6.10 6.51 13.11
C ARG A 450 -6.93 7.65 13.67
N GLY A 451 -6.93 8.77 12.98
CA GLY A 451 -7.82 9.88 13.29
C GLY A 451 -8.55 10.36 12.05
N ILE A 452 -9.66 11.05 12.29
CA ILE A 452 -10.54 11.54 11.23
C ILE A 452 -10.91 13.01 11.47
N HIS A 453 -10.59 13.88 10.51
CA HIS A 453 -11.20 15.20 10.41
C HIS A 453 -12.39 15.16 9.46
N VAL A 454 -13.44 15.92 9.77
CA VAL A 454 -14.71 15.84 9.04
C VAL A 454 -15.27 17.22 8.73
N LEU A 455 -15.83 17.32 7.52
CA LEU A 455 -16.57 18.47 7.03
C LEU A 455 -17.73 17.96 6.19
N VAL A 456 -18.94 18.37 6.53
CA VAL A 456 -20.11 18.18 5.66
C VAL A 456 -20.44 19.53 5.03
N GLY A 457 -20.23 19.62 3.72
CA GLY A 457 -20.44 20.83 2.94
C GLY A 457 -21.90 20.98 2.53
N GLU A 458 -22.48 19.91 2.00
CA GLU A 458 -23.86 19.93 1.49
C GLU A 458 -24.90 19.84 2.60
N GLN A 459 -25.86 20.77 2.57
CA GLN A 459 -26.91 20.86 3.59
C GLN A 459 -27.88 19.66 3.55
N GLU A 460 -28.19 19.15 2.36
CA GLU A 460 -29.14 18.04 2.15
C GLU A 460 -28.66 16.70 2.75
N PHE A 461 -27.35 16.56 2.96
CA PHE A 461 -26.73 15.33 3.47
C PHE A 461 -26.40 15.39 4.97
N ARG A 462 -26.98 16.36 5.68
CA ARG A 462 -26.84 16.52 7.13
C ARG A 462 -27.94 15.78 7.90
N GLY A 463 -27.69 15.54 9.18
CA GLY A 463 -28.66 14.97 10.11
C GLY A 463 -28.16 13.68 10.76
N PRO A 464 -28.69 13.31 11.94
CA PRO A 464 -28.20 12.17 12.73
C PRO A 464 -28.23 10.86 11.92
N HIS A 465 -29.30 10.65 11.14
CA HIS A 465 -29.47 9.47 10.30
C HIS A 465 -28.34 9.29 9.28
N ARG A 466 -27.82 10.37 8.68
CA ARG A 466 -26.67 10.29 7.75
C ARG A 466 -25.32 10.27 8.47
N VAL A 467 -25.18 11.00 9.58
CA VAL A 467 -23.95 11.04 10.38
C VAL A 467 -23.55 9.65 10.85
N ALA A 468 -24.48 8.89 11.40
CA ALA A 468 -24.22 7.52 11.84
C ALA A 468 -23.68 6.64 10.69
N ILE A 469 -24.22 6.81 9.48
CA ILE A 469 -23.86 5.99 8.31
C ILE A 469 -22.46 6.31 7.80
N TRP A 470 -22.16 7.59 7.52
CA TRP A 470 -20.85 7.94 6.96
C TRP A 470 -19.74 7.84 8.01
N LEU A 471 -20.02 8.10 9.29
CA LEU A 471 -19.03 8.00 10.35
C LEU A 471 -18.64 6.53 10.58
N SER A 472 -19.62 5.64 10.72
CA SER A 472 -19.34 4.21 10.89
C SER A 472 -18.63 3.60 9.67
N ALA A 473 -18.87 4.13 8.46
CA ALA A 473 -18.15 3.72 7.26
C ALA A 473 -16.66 4.15 7.26
N LEU A 474 -16.34 5.35 7.75
CA LEU A 474 -14.94 5.79 7.88
C LEU A 474 -14.19 5.00 8.96
N VAL A 475 -14.84 4.73 10.09
CA VAL A 475 -14.28 3.86 11.15
C VAL A 475 -14.04 2.45 10.60
N HIS A 476 -15.02 1.89 9.88
CA HIS A 476 -14.88 0.59 9.23
C HIS A 476 -13.70 0.57 8.24
N TYR A 477 -13.55 1.60 7.41
CA TYR A 477 -12.40 1.72 6.53
C TYR A 477 -11.08 1.72 7.30
N CYS A 478 -10.96 2.49 8.40
CA CYS A 478 -9.74 2.51 9.21
C CYS A 478 -9.36 1.09 9.68
N PHE A 479 -10.34 0.34 10.16
CA PHE A 479 -10.16 -1.03 10.64
C PHE A 479 -9.85 -2.06 9.54
N LEU A 480 -10.36 -1.87 8.31
CA LEU A 480 -10.05 -2.69 7.15
C LEU A 480 -8.69 -2.36 6.54
N SER A 481 -8.27 -1.09 6.61
CA SER A 481 -7.05 -0.60 5.94
C SER A 481 -5.78 -1.20 6.53
N ASP A 482 -5.74 -1.41 7.86
CA ASP A 482 -4.68 -2.13 8.55
C ASP A 482 -5.28 -2.84 9.77
N MET A 483 -5.14 -4.16 9.82
CA MET A 483 -5.68 -4.99 10.91
C MET A 483 -5.09 -4.66 12.27
N ARG A 484 -3.93 -3.98 12.33
CA ARG A 484 -3.28 -3.55 13.57
C ARG A 484 -3.84 -2.24 14.14
N THR A 485 -4.72 -1.56 13.41
CA THR A 485 -5.40 -0.35 13.89
C THR A 485 -6.37 -0.74 14.99
N GLU A 486 -6.13 -0.34 16.24
CA GLU A 486 -7.01 -0.69 17.37
C GLU A 486 -7.93 0.46 17.79
N THR A 487 -7.54 1.71 17.55
CA THR A 487 -8.31 2.88 17.97
C THR A 487 -8.47 3.89 16.83
N VAL A 488 -9.66 4.49 16.73
CA VAL A 488 -9.95 5.65 15.87
C VAL A 488 -10.31 6.86 16.72
N TYR A 489 -9.71 8.01 16.40
CA TYR A 489 -9.80 9.26 17.15
C TYR A 489 -10.58 10.33 16.38
N LEU A 490 -11.26 11.19 17.13
CA LEU A 490 -11.72 12.50 16.68
C LEU A 490 -11.52 13.53 17.82
N GLU A 491 -11.26 14.78 17.45
CA GLU A 491 -10.97 15.88 18.38
C GLU A 491 -11.82 17.14 18.14
N PRO A 492 -13.17 17.02 18.13
CA PRO A 492 -14.03 18.18 17.92
C PRO A 492 -13.84 19.23 19.03
N ARG A 493 -14.13 20.49 18.70
CA ARG A 493 -14.20 21.57 19.70
C ARG A 493 -15.20 21.20 20.80
N VAL A 494 -14.86 21.52 22.05
CA VAL A 494 -15.69 21.19 23.22
C VAL A 494 -17.09 21.83 23.19
N ASP A 495 -17.24 22.95 22.51
CA ASP A 495 -18.52 23.65 22.33
C ASP A 495 -19.41 23.04 21.23
N ASN A 496 -18.89 22.10 20.43
CA ASN A 496 -19.68 21.36 19.46
C ASN A 496 -20.40 20.17 20.10
N ALA A 497 -21.22 20.46 21.12
CA ALA A 497 -21.94 19.47 21.92
C ALA A 497 -22.83 18.55 21.06
N LYS A 498 -23.38 19.07 19.95
CA LYS A 498 -24.19 18.29 19.01
C LYS A 498 -23.39 17.20 18.32
N PHE A 499 -22.19 17.52 17.84
CA PHE A 499 -21.34 16.52 17.19
C PHE A 499 -20.78 15.53 18.19
N ILE A 500 -20.38 15.99 19.38
CA ILE A 500 -19.95 15.11 20.49
C ILE A 500 -21.05 14.09 20.82
N LYS A 501 -22.32 14.53 20.89
CA LYS A 501 -23.46 13.62 21.10
C LYS A 501 -23.58 12.56 19.98
N TYR A 502 -23.43 12.95 18.71
CA TYR A 502 -23.44 11.99 17.60
C TYR A 502 -22.30 10.98 17.68
N LEU A 503 -21.11 11.40 18.13
CA LEU A 503 -19.99 10.50 18.35
C LEU A 503 -20.31 9.48 19.45
N GLN A 504 -20.89 9.93 20.56
CA GLN A 504 -21.33 9.04 21.64
C GLN A 504 -22.39 8.04 21.19
N GLU A 505 -23.39 8.49 20.44
CA GLU A 505 -24.42 7.62 19.84
C GLU A 505 -23.82 6.61 18.84
N ALA A 506 -22.69 6.94 18.21
CA ALA A 506 -21.94 6.05 17.31
C ALA A 506 -20.94 5.13 18.03
N GLY A 507 -20.90 5.16 19.37
CA GLY A 507 -20.04 4.29 20.18
C GLY A 507 -18.68 4.90 20.59
N PHE A 508 -18.42 6.17 20.28
CA PHE A 508 -17.22 6.84 20.79
C PHE A 508 -17.38 7.22 22.26
N TYR A 509 -16.33 7.06 23.06
CA TYR A 509 -16.26 7.63 24.40
C TYR A 509 -15.35 8.86 24.43
N LYS A 510 -15.66 9.80 25.31
CA LYS A 510 -14.81 10.96 25.59
C LYS A 510 -13.75 10.53 26.60
N GLU A 511 -12.48 10.49 26.18
CA GLU A 511 -11.38 10.17 27.09
C GLU A 511 -11.01 11.38 27.96
N GLY A 512 -11.03 12.58 27.36
CA GLY A 512 -10.61 13.79 28.03
C GLY A 512 -10.72 15.01 27.14
N GLU A 513 -9.94 16.04 27.45
CA GLU A 513 -9.83 17.24 26.63
C GLU A 513 -8.36 17.65 26.50
N VAL A 514 -8.04 18.26 25.36
CA VAL A 514 -6.70 18.79 25.07
C VAL A 514 -6.79 20.21 24.54
N SER A 515 -5.77 21.00 24.83
CA SER A 515 -5.67 22.39 24.37
C SER A 515 -4.75 22.48 23.17
N PHE A 516 -5.31 22.75 22.00
CA PHE A 516 -4.56 23.21 20.84
C PHE A 516 -4.40 24.73 20.90
N PRO A 517 -3.39 25.32 20.23
CA PRO A 517 -3.21 26.77 20.20
C PRO A 517 -4.44 27.57 19.74
N HIS A 518 -5.30 26.96 18.92
CA HIS A 518 -6.47 27.60 18.31
C HIS A 518 -7.82 27.06 18.83
N LYS A 519 -7.85 26.01 19.67
CA LYS A 519 -9.10 25.42 20.19
C LYS A 519 -8.90 24.56 21.44
N GLN A 520 -9.94 24.48 22.26
CA GLN A 520 -10.11 23.40 23.25
C GLN A 520 -10.90 22.26 22.61
N SER A 521 -10.35 21.05 22.62
CA SER A 521 -10.90 19.88 21.93
C SER A 521 -11.26 18.76 22.91
N ALA A 522 -12.42 18.12 22.69
CA ALA A 522 -12.77 16.88 23.35
C ALA A 522 -12.13 15.71 22.61
N VAL A 523 -11.34 14.88 23.30
CA VAL A 523 -10.71 13.69 22.72
C VAL A 523 -11.73 12.54 22.74
N MET A 524 -12.19 12.15 21.55
CA MET A 524 -13.19 11.11 21.34
C MET A 524 -12.52 9.89 20.72
N LYS A 525 -12.72 8.71 21.33
CA LYS A 525 -12.11 7.45 20.90
C LYS A 525 -13.17 6.39 20.63
N ILE A 526 -12.95 5.57 19.62
CA ILE A 526 -13.63 4.28 19.46
C ILE A 526 -12.58 3.19 19.28
N LYS A 527 -12.72 2.12 20.07
CA LYS A 527 -11.83 0.95 19.99
C LYS A 527 -12.46 -0.12 19.10
N ARG A 528 -11.60 -0.90 18.44
CA ARG A 528 -11.99 -2.02 17.57
C ARG A 528 -12.87 -3.04 18.29
N ASP A 529 -12.53 -3.37 19.54
CA ASP A 529 -13.27 -4.33 20.37
C ASP A 529 -14.69 -3.88 20.75
N SER A 530 -14.93 -2.56 20.73
CA SER A 530 -16.18 -1.92 21.14
C SER A 530 -17.04 -1.52 19.94
N TRP A 531 -16.51 -1.66 18.71
CA TRP A 531 -17.22 -1.34 17.49
C TRP A 531 -17.88 -2.60 16.91
N GLU A 532 -19.21 -2.56 16.82
CA GLU A 532 -20.01 -3.72 16.42
C GLU A 532 -20.05 -3.92 14.90
N ALA A 533 -20.54 -2.90 14.17
CA ALA A 533 -20.77 -3.00 12.74
C ALA A 533 -20.96 -1.63 12.07
N PRO A 534 -20.86 -1.57 10.73
CA PRO A 534 -21.25 -0.39 9.96
C PRO A 534 -22.77 -0.15 10.03
N ALA A 535 -23.21 1.10 10.25
CA ALA A 535 -24.64 1.43 10.24
C ALA A 535 -25.25 1.24 8.84
N LEU A 536 -26.48 0.72 8.76
CA LEU A 536 -27.16 0.31 7.52
C LEU A 536 -28.16 1.32 6.99
#